data_AF-A0A316EDD4-F1
#
_entry.id   AF-A0A316EDD4-F1
#
_cell.length_a   1.000
_cell.length_b   1.000
_cell.length_c   1.000
_cell.angle_alpha   90.00
_cell.angle_beta   90.00
_cell.angle_gamma   90.00
#
_symmetry.space_group_name_H-M   'P 1'
#
loop_
_entity.id
_entity.type
_entity.pdbx_description
1 polymer ?
#
loop_
_entity_poly.entity_id
_entity_poly.type
_entity_poly.pdbx_seq_one_letter_code
_entity_poly.pdbx_strand_id
1 'polypeptide(L)' 'MKEIKNESDYEKASDRADAIFNAKKETPEYAELQDLLKALKQYEDDFVKMLKGI' A
#
# COMPACT_ATOMS: atom_id res chain seq x y z
N MET A 1 -2.08 9.43 -0.59
CA MET A 1 -0.93 9.33 0.36
C MET A 1 0.37 9.53 -0.40
N LYS A 2 1.43 9.97 0.29
CA LYS A 2 2.78 10.13 -0.28
C LYS A 2 3.33 8.74 -0.59
N GLU A 3 3.65 8.52 -1.86
CA GLU A 3 4.40 7.40 -2.45
C GLU A 3 5.26 6.61 -1.43
N ILE A 4 5.14 5.28 -1.40
CA ILE A 4 6.01 4.41 -0.61
C ILE A 4 7.36 4.32 -1.32
N LYS A 5 8.44 4.74 -0.65
CA LYS A 5 9.78 4.84 -1.28
C LYS A 5 10.82 3.91 -0.69
N ASN A 6 10.55 3.36 0.48
CA ASN A 6 11.48 2.53 1.23
C ASN A 6 10.71 1.48 2.03
N GLU A 7 11.47 0.51 2.56
CA GLU A 7 10.94 -0.61 3.33
C GLU A 7 10.21 -0.16 4.59
N SER A 8 10.67 0.90 5.28
CA SER A 8 10.01 1.38 6.50
C SER A 8 8.63 2.01 6.22
N ASP A 9 8.48 2.71 5.10
CA ASP A 9 7.18 3.23 4.64
C ASP A 9 6.26 2.08 4.21
N TYR A 10 6.82 1.05 3.58
CA TYR A 10 6.10 -0.15 3.19
C TYR A 10 5.56 -0.88 4.42
N GLU A 11 6.41 -1.15 5.42
CA GLU A 11 6.01 -1.79 6.69
C GLU A 11 4.87 -1.01 7.37
N LYS A 12 5.01 0.31 7.53
CA LYS A 12 3.97 1.14 8.15
C LYS A 12 2.65 1.13 7.37
N ALA A 13 2.72 1.18 6.03
CA ALA A 13 1.54 1.13 5.18
C ALA A 13 0.87 -0.25 5.26
N SER A 14 1.65 -1.34 5.33
CA SER A 14 1.16 -2.70 5.52
C SER A 14 0.50 -2.88 6.89
N ASP A 15 1.15 -2.45 7.98
CA ASP A 15 0.58 -2.48 9.33
C ASP A 15 -0.77 -1.72 9.39
N ARG A 16 -0.81 -0.54 8.75
CA ARG A 16 -2.04 0.24 8.70
C ARG A 16 -3.13 -0.44 7.88
N ALA A 17 -2.78 -1.01 6.73
CA ALA A 17 -3.72 -1.73 5.88
C ALA A 17 -4.29 -2.95 6.60
N ASP A 18 -3.47 -3.68 7.36
CA ASP A 18 -3.92 -4.82 8.17
C ASP A 18 -4.89 -4.39 9.27
N ALA A 19 -4.58 -3.30 9.98
CA ALA A 19 -5.43 -2.73 11.03
C ALA A 19 -6.82 -2.31 10.53
N ILE A 20 -6.94 -1.88 9.28
CA ILE A 20 -8.21 -1.47 8.66
C ILE A 20 -8.71 -2.45 7.59
N PHE A 21 -8.14 -3.66 7.50
CA PHE A 21 -8.46 -4.62 6.44
C PHE A 21 -9.94 -5.01 6.40
N ASN A 22 -10.58 -5.04 7.58
CA ASN A 22 -12.00 -5.34 7.74
C ASN A 22 -12.92 -4.11 7.65
N ALA A 23 -12.40 -2.96 7.19
CA ALA A 23 -13.20 -1.77 6.98
C ALA A 23 -14.34 -2.04 6.00
N LYS A 24 -15.54 -1.54 6.34
CA LYS A 24 -16.73 -1.71 5.48
C LYS A 24 -16.64 -0.74 4.31
N LYS A 25 -17.13 -1.16 3.14
CA LYS A 25 -17.07 -0.39 1.87
C LYS A 25 -17.58 1.06 1.92
N GLU A 26 -18.41 1.38 2.90
CA GLU A 26 -19.03 2.71 3.06
C GLU A 26 -18.34 3.58 4.11
N THR A 27 -17.20 3.14 4.68
CA THR A 27 -16.48 3.87 5.72
C THR A 27 -15.24 4.57 5.15
N PRO A 28 -14.82 5.70 5.74
CA PRO A 28 -13.59 6.38 5.33
C PRO A 28 -12.37 5.47 5.44
N GLU A 29 -12.35 4.51 6.38
CA GLU A 29 -11.29 3.51 6.50
C GLU A 29 -11.20 2.59 5.29
N TYR A 30 -12.30 2.30 4.60
CA TYR A 30 -12.23 1.50 3.37
C TYR A 30 -11.62 2.29 2.21
N ALA A 31 -11.95 3.58 2.10
CA ALA A 31 -11.29 4.46 1.14
C ALA A 31 -9.77 4.54 1.42
N GLU A 32 -9.40 4.69 2.70
CA GLU A 32 -8.00 4.66 3.15
C GLU A 32 -7.32 3.33 2.82
N LEU A 33 -8.00 2.19 3.04
CA LEU A 33 -7.50 0.87 2.68
C LEU A 33 -7.22 0.75 1.18
N GLN A 34 -8.12 1.25 0.34
CA GLN A 34 -7.92 1.22 -1.11
C GLN A 34 -6.71 2.05 -1.54
N ASP A 35 -6.52 3.24 -0.95
CA ASP A 35 -5.35 4.08 -1.20
C ASP A 35 -4.05 3.41 -0.73
N LEU A 36 -4.05 2.77 0.45
CA LEU A 36 -2.90 2.03 0.98
C LEU A 36 -2.52 0.85 0.09
N LEU A 37 -3.50 0.00 -0.27
CA LEU A 37 -3.27 -1.15 -1.14
C LEU A 37 -2.74 -0.73 -2.52
N LYS A 38 -3.23 0.40 -3.05
CA LYS A 38 -2.72 0.95 -4.31
C LYS A 38 -1.27 1.40 -4.19
N ALA A 39 -0.91 2.07 -3.09
CA ALA A 39 0.46 2.52 -2.85
C ALA A 39 1.43 1.34 -2.64
N LEU A 40 1.02 0.32 -1.87
CA LEU A 40 1.78 -0.92 -1.66
C LEU A 40 2.04 -1.62 -2.99
N LYS A 41 0.99 -1.82 -3.79
CA LYS A 41 1.11 -2.45 -5.11
C LYS A 41 2.04 -1.70 -6.05
N GLN A 42 1.98 -0.36 -6.06
CA GLN A 42 2.86 0.43 -6.91
C GLN A 42 4.33 0.24 -6.53
N TYR A 43 4.64 0.21 -5.24
CA TYR A 43 5.99 -0.06 -4.75
C TYR A 43 6.46 -1.47 -5.15
N GLU A 44 5.60 -2.49 -4.99
CA GLU A 44 5.91 -3.86 -5.43
C GLU A 44 6.12 -3.95 -6.94
N ASP A 45 5.26 -3.32 -7.74
CA ASP A 45 5.38 -3.30 -9.20
C ASP A 45 6.70 -2.64 -9.64
N ASP A 46 7.09 -1.51 -9.03
CA ASP A 46 8.35 -0.85 -9.34
C ASP A 46 9.56 -1.67 -8.88
N PHE A 47 9.47 -2.36 -7.74
CA PHE A 47 10.49 -3.32 -7.31
C PHE A 47 10.61 -4.49 -8.29
N VAL A 48 9.49 -5.04 -8.76
CA VAL A 48 9.47 -6.12 -9.76
C VAL A 48 10.04 -5.66 -11.10
N LYS A 49 9.76 -4.42 -11.56
CA LYS A 49 10.39 -3.86 -12.76
C LYS A 49 11.90 -3.74 -12.59
N MET A 50 12.37 -3.25 -11.44
CA MET A 50 13.80 -3.21 -11.13
C MET A 50 14.44 -4.61 -11.19
N LEU A 51 13.78 -5.63 -10.62
CA LEU A 51 14.27 -7.00 -10.67
C LEU A 51 14.28 -7.60 -12.09
N LYS A 52 13.25 -7.31 -12.88
CA LYS A 52 13.13 -7.80 -14.25
C LYS A 52 14.01 -7.03 -15.24
N GLY A 53 14.58 -5.90 -14.84
CA GLY A 53 15.44 -5.06 -15.68
C GLY A 53 14.71 -4.46 -16.89
N ILE A 54 13.40 -4.21 -16.77
CA ILE A 54 12.52 -3.66 -17.82
C ILE A 54 11.98 -2.29 -17.43
#